data_AF-A0A1H8A696-F1
#
_entry.id   AF-A0A1H8A696-F1
#
_cell.length_a   1.000
_cell.length_b   1.000
_cell.length_c   1.000
_cell.angle_alpha   90.00
_cell.angle_beta   90.00
_cell.angle_gamma   90.00
#
_symmetry.space_group_name_H-M   'P 1'
#
loop_
_entity.id
_entity.type
_entity.pdbx_description
1 polymer ?
#
loop_
_entity_poly.entity_id
_entity_poly.type
_entity_poly.pdbx_seq_one_letter_code
_entity_poly.pdbx_strand_id
1 'polypeptide(L)'
;MSSIKIAVQNQFIGLTDQQVQAVVDALQIQVHEHFAPAWGIDAEITFYPKGALPSGAWQLIILDNSDQAGALGYHDLTSEGLPLGKVFAGTDLKFGTSWSVTASHELLEMLGDPDINLTVFVENKAGTGVLYAYENCDACEDDSFAYLINGIKVSDFVFPSWFQKFHLPGTQFDYGKHITQPFELLKGGYIGVYDIESGSGWQQKYPADQVLKYSMRAHIGSRRERRKTPKSQWLKSSANVVSSPKLKYVRAIMGDEGGFKPITFIVKFFDGRGGICFFDFQGSMGSGRCINSDDGDTQSFTVNQVLGDQSIVVTGNAPNGGKITVEVRDAHGTVLSSANDNTFDQNIIDSFIKSYTVS
;
A
#
# COMPACT_ATOMS: atom_id res chain seq x y z
N MET A 1 -11.65 25.48 14.98
CA MET A 1 -11.42 25.20 13.54
C MET A 1 -9.94 24.98 13.39
N SER A 2 -9.53 23.78 12.96
CA SER A 2 -8.12 23.54 12.65
C SER A 2 -7.68 24.42 11.47
N SER A 3 -6.43 24.90 11.50
CA SER A 3 -5.81 25.61 10.39
C SER A 3 -5.33 24.68 9.28
N ILE A 4 -5.16 23.38 9.57
CA ILE A 4 -4.65 22.39 8.61
C ILE A 4 -5.85 21.78 7.87
N LYS A 5 -5.79 21.81 6.54
CA LYS A 5 -6.78 21.19 5.65
C LYS A 5 -6.10 20.15 4.79
N ILE A 6 -6.65 18.93 4.83
CA ILE A 6 -6.11 17.78 4.10
C ILE A 6 -7.16 17.32 3.09
N ALA A 7 -6.78 17.38 1.83
CA ALA A 7 -7.60 16.93 0.72
C ALA A 7 -7.25 15.49 0.36
N VAL A 8 -8.23 14.59 0.50
CA VAL A 8 -8.09 13.19 0.13
C VAL A 8 -8.67 12.98 -1.26
N GLN A 9 -7.95 12.29 -2.13
CA GLN A 9 -8.45 11.98 -3.47
C GLN A 9 -8.15 10.55 -3.87
N ASN A 10 -9.17 9.91 -4.42
CA ASN A 10 -9.06 8.59 -5.01
C ASN A 10 -8.56 8.68 -6.45
N GLN A 11 -7.38 8.15 -6.73
CA GLN A 11 -6.83 7.96 -8.08
C GLN A 11 -6.77 6.48 -8.47
N PHE A 12 -7.17 5.58 -7.57
CA PHE A 12 -7.13 4.15 -7.78
C PHE A 12 -8.51 3.60 -8.14
N ILE A 13 -8.63 3.04 -9.35
CA ILE A 13 -9.89 2.48 -9.84
C ILE A 13 -10.37 1.24 -9.09
N GLY A 14 -9.48 0.56 -8.35
CA GLY A 14 -9.82 -0.63 -7.57
C GLY A 14 -10.54 -0.34 -6.26
N LEU A 15 -10.67 0.94 -5.89
CA LEU A 15 -11.48 1.39 -4.76
C LEU A 15 -12.58 2.33 -5.24
N THR A 16 -13.77 2.16 -4.69
CA THR A 16 -14.87 3.10 -4.90
C THR A 16 -14.70 4.33 -4.01
N ASP A 17 -15.21 5.47 -4.47
CA ASP A 17 -15.21 6.70 -3.69
C ASP A 17 -15.94 6.54 -2.34
N GLN A 18 -16.95 5.66 -2.27
CA GLN A 18 -17.63 5.33 -1.02
C GLN A 18 -16.72 4.59 -0.03
N GLN A 19 -15.90 3.64 -0.50
CA GLN A 19 -14.91 2.97 0.34
C GLN A 19 -13.86 3.97 0.84
N VAL A 20 -13.42 4.89 -0.02
CA VAL A 20 -12.47 5.93 0.38
C VAL A 20 -13.09 6.89 1.39
N GLN A 21 -14.33 7.33 1.17
CA GLN A 21 -15.05 8.18 2.12
C GLN A 21 -15.18 7.53 3.51
N ALA A 22 -15.51 6.24 3.58
CA ALA A 22 -15.61 5.54 4.86
C ALA A 22 -14.28 5.53 5.64
N VAL A 23 -13.15 5.43 4.92
CA VAL A 23 -11.82 5.58 5.53
C VAL A 23 -11.56 7.04 5.93
N VAL A 24 -11.91 8.03 5.10
CA VAL A 24 -11.79 9.45 5.46
C VAL A 24 -12.54 9.78 6.75
N ASP A 25 -13.73 9.23 6.94
CA ASP A 25 -14.51 9.43 8.17
C ASP A 25 -13.78 8.84 9.40
N ALA A 26 -13.17 7.66 9.25
CA ALA A 26 -12.36 7.04 10.30
C ALA A 26 -11.07 7.84 10.58
N LEU A 27 -10.41 8.37 9.55
CA LEU A 27 -9.23 9.22 9.67
C LEU A 27 -9.54 10.53 10.38
N GLN A 28 -10.71 11.14 10.12
CA GLN A 28 -11.11 12.37 10.79
C GLN A 28 -11.29 12.16 12.30
N ILE A 29 -11.91 11.03 12.69
CA ILE A 29 -12.02 10.62 14.10
C ILE A 29 -10.63 10.38 14.68
N GLN A 30 -9.78 9.63 13.98
CA GLN A 30 -8.44 9.32 14.44
C GLN A 30 -7.63 10.59 14.74
N VAL A 31 -7.61 11.53 13.80
CA VAL A 31 -6.87 12.78 13.98
C VAL A 31 -7.44 13.59 15.14
N HIS A 32 -8.75 13.77 15.18
CA HIS A 32 -9.38 14.67 16.15
C HIS A 32 -9.42 14.10 17.57
N GLU A 33 -9.79 12.82 17.71
CA GLU A 33 -10.06 12.20 19.02
C GLU A 33 -8.86 11.44 19.58
N HIS A 34 -7.95 10.95 18.74
CA HIS A 34 -6.85 10.09 19.20
C HIS A 34 -5.49 10.77 19.07
N PHE A 35 -5.18 11.34 17.91
CA PHE A 35 -3.87 11.92 17.63
C PHE A 35 -3.72 13.31 18.26
N ALA A 36 -4.70 14.21 18.07
CA ALA A 36 -4.64 15.58 18.58
C ALA A 36 -4.44 15.67 20.10
N PRO A 37 -5.06 14.82 20.96
CA PRO A 37 -4.78 14.83 22.39
C PRO A 37 -3.33 14.50 22.76
N ALA A 38 -2.64 13.66 21.96
CA ALA A 38 -1.26 13.26 22.23
C ALA A 38 -0.23 14.21 21.61
N TRP A 39 -0.51 14.71 20.40
CA TRP A 39 0.43 15.49 19.60
C TRP A 39 0.14 16.99 19.58
N GLY A 40 -1.05 17.41 20.02
CA GLY A 40 -1.47 18.82 19.98
C GLY A 40 -1.73 19.34 18.57
N ILE A 41 -1.86 18.45 17.58
CA ILE A 41 -2.04 18.76 16.16
C ILE A 41 -3.37 18.16 15.69
N ASP A 42 -4.21 18.97 15.08
CA ASP A 42 -5.53 18.57 14.56
C ASP A 42 -5.66 19.01 13.10
N ALA A 43 -6.56 18.39 12.33
CA ALA A 43 -6.78 18.70 10.92
C ALA A 43 -8.20 18.42 10.46
N GLU A 44 -8.66 19.19 9.48
CA GLU A 44 -9.90 18.92 8.75
C GLU A 44 -9.57 18.09 7.50
N ILE A 45 -10.16 16.91 7.40
CA ILE A 45 -9.94 15.95 6.33
C ILE A 45 -11.19 15.92 5.45
N THR A 46 -11.03 16.16 4.16
CA THR A 46 -12.15 16.19 3.23
C THR A 46 -11.83 15.37 1.99
N PHE A 47 -12.74 14.48 1.63
CA PHE A 47 -12.67 13.75 0.36
C PHE A 47 -13.08 14.66 -0.80
N TYR A 48 -12.30 14.65 -1.87
CA TYR A 48 -12.58 15.39 -3.09
C TYR A 48 -12.68 14.46 -4.30
N PRO A 49 -13.65 14.70 -5.21
CA PRO A 49 -13.70 14.00 -6.47
C PRO A 49 -12.46 14.31 -7.33
N LYS A 50 -12.20 13.43 -8.30
CA LYS A 50 -11.07 13.58 -9.21
C LYS A 50 -11.08 14.93 -9.93
N GLY A 51 -9.95 15.64 -9.87
CA GLY A 51 -9.76 16.95 -10.50
C GLY A 51 -10.30 18.15 -9.70
N ALA A 52 -10.79 17.94 -8.47
CA ALA A 52 -11.37 18.99 -7.63
C ALA A 52 -10.53 19.31 -6.37
N LEU A 53 -9.23 18.97 -6.37
CA LEU A 53 -8.36 19.28 -5.23
C LEU A 53 -8.25 20.81 -5.03
N PRO A 54 -8.49 21.32 -3.81
CA PRO A 54 -8.34 22.74 -3.53
C PRO A 54 -6.86 23.15 -3.51
N SER A 55 -6.56 24.36 -3.97
CA SER A 55 -5.22 24.93 -3.82
C SER A 55 -4.91 25.21 -2.35
N GLY A 56 -3.64 25.06 -1.97
CA GLY A 56 -3.18 25.37 -0.61
C GLY A 56 -3.52 24.32 0.45
N ALA A 57 -4.17 23.21 0.10
CA ALA A 57 -4.39 22.08 1.00
C ALA A 57 -3.25 21.09 0.93
N TRP A 58 -2.98 20.43 2.05
CA TRP A 58 -2.13 19.23 2.08
C TRP A 58 -2.90 18.10 1.39
N GLN A 59 -2.18 17.10 0.89
CA GLN A 59 -2.78 16.07 0.04
C GLN A 59 -2.56 14.67 0.62
N LEU A 60 -3.57 13.82 0.54
CA LEU A 60 -3.46 12.38 0.76
C LEU A 60 -4.05 11.67 -0.45
N ILE A 61 -3.19 11.07 -1.28
CA ILE A 61 -3.59 10.55 -2.59
C ILE A 61 -3.56 9.03 -2.59
N ILE A 62 -4.71 8.42 -2.89
CA ILE A 62 -4.87 6.97 -2.97
C ILE A 62 -4.56 6.51 -4.40
N LEU A 63 -3.56 5.64 -4.53
CA LEU A 63 -2.92 5.24 -5.78
C LEU A 63 -2.94 3.71 -5.95
N ASP A 64 -2.80 3.27 -7.20
CA ASP A 64 -2.78 1.84 -7.55
C ASP A 64 -1.45 1.20 -7.12
N ASN A 65 -0.40 1.46 -7.89
CA ASN A 65 0.88 0.81 -7.70
C ASN A 65 1.91 1.76 -7.12
N SER A 66 2.79 1.19 -6.30
CA SER A 66 3.96 1.89 -5.80
C SER A 66 4.83 2.38 -6.94
N ASP A 67 5.12 3.68 -6.94
CA ASP A 67 6.15 4.28 -7.78
C ASP A 67 7.56 4.06 -7.19
N GLN A 68 7.66 3.38 -6.03
CA GLN A 68 8.88 3.02 -5.35
C GLN A 68 8.88 1.56 -4.88
N ALA A 69 9.73 0.73 -5.49
CA ALA A 69 9.81 -0.69 -5.13
C ALA A 69 9.93 -0.93 -3.61
N GLY A 70 8.94 -1.61 -3.04
CA GLY A 70 8.87 -1.99 -1.63
C GLY A 70 8.24 -0.97 -0.68
N ALA A 71 7.76 0.18 -1.16
CA ALA A 71 6.99 1.14 -0.35
C ALA A 71 5.48 0.91 -0.54
N LEU A 72 4.74 0.84 0.58
CA LEU A 72 3.27 0.77 0.60
C LEU A 72 2.66 2.18 0.70
N GLY A 73 3.38 3.11 1.31
CA GLY A 73 3.14 4.54 1.27
C GLY A 73 4.45 5.31 1.45
N TYR A 74 4.39 6.63 1.24
CA TYR A 74 5.33 7.58 1.82
C TYR A 74 4.77 9.01 1.69
N HIS A 75 5.20 9.93 2.55
CA HIS A 75 4.93 11.34 2.40
C HIS A 75 6.12 12.12 1.80
N ASP A 76 5.79 13.15 1.02
CA ASP A 76 6.65 13.99 0.18
C ASP A 76 6.07 15.42 0.15
N LEU A 77 6.58 16.27 -0.74
CA LEU A 77 6.04 17.60 -0.98
C LEU A 77 5.38 17.71 -2.36
N THR A 78 4.30 18.47 -2.46
CA THR A 78 3.69 18.89 -3.74
C THR A 78 4.63 19.83 -4.50
N SER A 79 4.28 20.18 -5.75
CA SER A 79 4.99 21.21 -6.53
C SER A 79 5.02 22.59 -5.86
N GLU A 80 4.07 22.85 -4.97
CA GLU A 80 3.95 24.08 -4.18
C GLU A 80 4.75 24.01 -2.87
N GLY A 81 5.39 22.87 -2.59
CA GLY A 81 6.12 22.64 -1.33
C GLY A 81 5.21 22.32 -0.14
N LEU A 82 3.97 21.88 -0.38
CA LEU A 82 3.03 21.49 0.67
C LEU A 82 3.12 19.98 0.95
N PRO A 83 2.80 19.51 2.16
CA PRO A 83 2.82 18.09 2.47
C PRO A 83 1.86 17.25 1.59
N LEU A 84 2.37 16.09 1.16
CA LEU A 84 1.71 15.10 0.29
C LEU A 84 1.96 13.69 0.81
N GLY A 85 0.94 13.01 1.31
CA GLY A 85 0.95 11.56 1.54
C GLY A 85 0.53 10.79 0.29
N LYS A 86 1.33 9.79 -0.12
CA LYS A 86 0.97 8.84 -1.18
C LYS A 86 0.67 7.48 -0.57
N VAL A 87 -0.49 6.93 -0.91
CA VAL A 87 -0.97 5.62 -0.41
C VAL A 87 -1.11 4.66 -1.59
N PHE A 88 -0.29 3.63 -1.68
CA PHE A 88 -0.33 2.68 -2.79
C PHE A 88 -1.29 1.52 -2.49
N ALA A 89 -2.58 1.85 -2.39
CA ALA A 89 -3.62 0.92 -2.00
C ALA A 89 -3.72 -0.33 -2.89
N GLY A 90 -3.46 -0.25 -4.20
CA GLY A 90 -3.41 -1.45 -5.05
C GLY A 90 -2.25 -2.39 -4.69
N THR A 91 -1.13 -1.83 -4.25
CA THR A 91 0.03 -2.59 -3.74
C THR A 91 -0.29 -3.25 -2.40
N ASP A 92 -0.99 -2.53 -1.51
CA ASP A 92 -1.46 -3.09 -0.23
C ASP A 92 -2.39 -4.28 -0.44
N LEU A 93 -3.43 -4.10 -1.27
CA LEU A 93 -4.37 -5.17 -1.60
C LEU A 93 -3.66 -6.38 -2.23
N LYS A 94 -2.63 -6.15 -3.05
CA LYS A 94 -1.83 -7.22 -3.67
C LYS A 94 -1.02 -8.03 -2.65
N PHE A 95 -0.50 -7.39 -1.61
CA PHE A 95 0.29 -8.07 -0.56
C PHE A 95 -0.55 -8.51 0.64
N GLY A 96 -1.86 -8.25 0.63
CA GLY A 96 -2.77 -8.60 1.71
C GLY A 96 -2.62 -7.71 2.94
N THR A 97 -2.03 -6.52 2.78
CA THR A 97 -1.94 -5.48 3.81
C THR A 97 -3.11 -4.50 3.70
N SER A 98 -3.34 -3.74 4.78
CA SER A 98 -4.49 -2.84 4.89
C SER A 98 -4.15 -1.45 4.39
N TRP A 99 -4.64 -1.09 3.20
CA TRP A 99 -4.41 0.26 2.65
C TRP A 99 -4.95 1.39 3.54
N SER A 100 -5.96 1.14 4.37
CA SER A 100 -6.45 2.11 5.35
C SER A 100 -5.47 2.33 6.51
N VAL A 101 -4.66 1.31 6.85
CA VAL A 101 -3.56 1.44 7.82
C VAL A 101 -2.46 2.30 7.19
N THR A 102 -2.07 2.02 5.95
CA THR A 102 -1.13 2.87 5.21
C THR A 102 -1.63 4.31 5.11
N ALA A 103 -2.90 4.54 4.76
CA ALA A 103 -3.47 5.88 4.66
C ALA A 103 -3.41 6.65 5.98
N SER A 104 -3.70 5.96 7.09
CA SER A 104 -3.60 6.49 8.44
C SER A 104 -2.15 6.79 8.82
N HIS A 105 -1.23 5.86 8.57
CA HIS A 105 0.21 6.01 8.82
C HIS A 105 0.75 7.28 8.14
N GLU A 106 0.56 7.39 6.82
CA GLU A 106 1.08 8.53 6.05
C GLU A 106 0.44 9.86 6.47
N LEU A 107 -0.84 9.84 6.84
CA LEU A 107 -1.53 11.01 7.34
C LEU A 107 -0.93 11.51 8.67
N LEU A 108 -0.72 10.61 9.62
CA LEU A 108 -0.24 10.97 10.96
C LEU A 108 1.23 11.37 10.95
N GLU A 109 2.07 10.72 10.13
CA GLU A 109 3.47 11.13 9.96
C GLU A 109 3.57 12.49 9.27
N MET A 110 2.77 12.73 8.24
CA MET A 110 2.68 14.03 7.58
C MET A 110 2.26 15.16 8.54
N LEU A 111 1.39 14.87 9.52
CA LEU A 111 1.03 15.82 10.59
C LEU A 111 2.17 16.05 11.58
N GLY A 112 2.95 15.00 11.90
CA GLY A 112 4.04 15.06 12.87
C GLY A 112 5.33 15.72 12.33
N ASP A 113 5.68 15.46 11.07
CA ASP A 113 6.86 15.99 10.37
C ASP A 113 6.53 16.47 8.94
N PRO A 114 5.87 17.63 8.79
CA PRO A 114 5.36 18.09 7.49
C PRO A 114 6.44 18.33 6.44
N ASP A 115 7.63 18.76 6.86
CA ASP A 115 8.77 19.08 6.00
C ASP A 115 9.77 17.93 5.87
N ILE A 116 9.52 16.79 6.53
CA ILE A 116 10.38 15.60 6.47
C ILE A 116 11.81 15.92 6.91
N ASN A 117 11.93 16.76 7.95
CA ASN A 117 13.19 17.33 8.39
C ASN A 117 13.40 17.23 9.90
N LEU A 118 12.38 16.81 10.65
CA LEU A 118 12.45 16.73 12.09
C LEU A 118 13.21 15.48 12.52
N THR A 119 14.03 15.66 13.54
CA THR A 119 14.79 14.58 14.16
C THR A 119 14.87 14.80 15.66
N VAL A 120 15.00 13.71 16.40
CA VAL A 120 15.32 13.74 17.82
C VAL A 120 16.75 13.27 18.02
N PHE A 121 17.54 14.13 18.67
CA PHE A 121 18.92 13.83 18.99
C PHE A 121 19.04 13.12 20.34
N VAL A 122 19.60 11.92 20.29
CA VAL A 122 19.87 11.05 21.43
C VAL A 122 21.38 11.06 21.67
N GLU A 123 21.85 11.95 22.56
CA GLU A 123 23.26 12.05 22.93
C GLU A 123 23.69 10.81 23.73
N ASN A 124 24.68 10.07 23.24
CA ASN A 124 25.20 8.88 23.92
C ASN A 124 26.60 9.12 24.52
N LYS A 125 27.36 10.07 23.96
CA LYS A 125 28.67 10.54 24.45
C LYS A 125 28.79 12.03 24.13
N ALA A 126 29.65 12.74 24.85
CA ALA A 126 29.87 14.17 24.61
C ALA A 126 30.19 14.46 23.14
N GLY A 127 29.35 15.27 22.49
CA GLY A 127 29.54 15.70 21.10
C GLY A 127 29.18 14.64 20.05
N THR A 128 28.51 13.54 20.41
CA THR A 128 28.00 12.56 19.44
C THR A 128 26.76 11.81 19.94
N GLY A 129 26.04 11.18 19.02
CA GLY A 129 24.86 10.42 19.34
C GLY A 129 24.15 9.92 18.08
N VAL A 130 22.87 9.65 18.24
CA VAL A 130 22.02 9.15 17.16
C VAL A 130 20.90 10.14 16.94
N LEU A 131 20.70 10.57 15.70
CA LEU A 131 19.46 11.24 15.29
C LEU A 131 18.45 10.16 14.94
N TYR A 132 17.26 10.23 15.51
CA TYR A 132 16.10 9.44 15.10
C TYR A 132 15.22 10.33 14.23
N ALA A 133 14.73 9.80 13.11
CA ALA A 133 13.71 10.48 12.31
C ALA A 133 12.43 10.62 13.16
N TYR A 134 11.71 11.73 12.99
CA TYR A 134 10.53 12.03 13.79
C TYR A 134 9.24 11.42 13.19
N GLU A 135 9.35 10.18 12.74
CA GLU A 135 8.32 9.38 12.06
C GLU A 135 7.49 8.69 13.15
N ASN A 136 6.22 9.07 13.31
CA ASN A 136 5.42 8.73 14.49
C ASN A 136 4.58 7.45 14.36
N CYS A 137 4.61 6.77 13.22
CA CYS A 137 3.90 5.50 13.01
C CYS A 137 4.87 4.33 12.77
N ASP A 138 6.05 4.62 12.20
CA ASP A 138 7.17 3.71 11.93
C ASP A 138 7.42 2.63 13.02
N ALA A 139 7.44 3.00 14.31
CA ALA A 139 7.78 2.08 15.40
C ALA A 139 6.74 0.96 15.65
N CYS A 140 5.49 1.17 15.24
CA CYS A 140 4.34 0.30 15.46
C CYS A 140 3.53 0.05 14.18
N GLU A 141 4.16 0.19 13.01
CA GLU A 141 3.46 0.28 11.72
C GLU A 141 2.72 -0.98 11.27
N ASP A 142 3.10 -2.15 11.79
CA ASP A 142 2.61 -3.44 11.29
C ASP A 142 1.09 -3.59 11.52
N ASP A 143 0.38 -4.08 10.51
CA ASP A 143 -1.08 -4.31 10.51
C ASP A 143 -1.59 -5.14 11.70
N SER A 144 -0.73 -5.91 12.38
CA SER A 144 -1.07 -6.66 13.58
C SER A 144 -1.23 -5.80 14.84
N PHE A 145 -0.69 -4.58 14.86
CA PHE A 145 -0.87 -3.59 15.93
C PHE A 145 -1.90 -2.52 15.59
N ALA A 146 -2.41 -2.51 14.34
CA ALA A 146 -3.50 -1.63 13.94
C ALA A 146 -4.76 -1.82 14.83
N TYR A 147 -5.49 -0.72 15.03
CA TYR A 147 -6.74 -0.73 15.80
C TYR A 147 -7.93 -0.29 14.93
N LEU A 148 -9.15 -0.46 15.46
CA LEU A 148 -10.38 -0.22 14.71
C LEU A 148 -11.06 1.10 15.10
N ILE A 149 -11.51 1.83 14.09
CA ILE A 149 -12.47 2.94 14.21
C ILE A 149 -13.64 2.62 13.31
N ASN A 150 -14.84 2.45 13.87
CA ASN A 150 -16.05 2.10 13.11
C ASN A 150 -15.87 0.90 12.14
N GLY A 151 -15.06 -0.09 12.53
CA GLY A 151 -14.76 -1.28 11.72
C GLY A 151 -13.69 -1.07 10.64
N ILE A 152 -13.14 0.14 10.49
CA ILE A 152 -11.98 0.43 9.64
C ILE A 152 -10.69 0.28 10.45
N LYS A 153 -9.72 -0.48 9.93
CA LYS A 153 -8.38 -0.56 10.52
C LYS A 153 -7.60 0.72 10.24
N VAL A 154 -6.98 1.28 11.27
CA VAL A 154 -6.09 2.45 11.20
C VAL A 154 -4.77 2.14 11.89
N SER A 155 -3.70 2.85 11.51
CA SER A 155 -2.37 2.65 12.08
C SER A 155 -2.35 3.02 13.57
N ASP A 156 -1.57 2.27 14.35
CA ASP A 156 -1.12 2.74 15.66
C ASP A 156 -0.07 3.84 15.48
N PHE A 157 0.13 4.66 16.50
CA PHE A 157 1.11 5.74 16.46
C PHE A 157 1.73 5.95 17.85
N VAL A 158 2.98 6.39 17.86
CA VAL A 158 3.70 6.69 19.09
C VAL A 158 3.35 8.08 19.60
N PHE A 159 3.40 8.25 20.93
CA PHE A 159 3.26 9.54 21.59
C PHE A 159 4.61 10.26 21.63
N PRO A 160 4.65 11.59 21.85
CA PRO A 160 5.92 12.32 22.01
C PRO A 160 6.85 11.74 23.11
N SER A 161 6.28 11.06 24.11
CA SER A 161 7.01 10.32 25.15
C SER A 161 7.90 9.20 24.60
N TRP A 162 7.59 8.60 23.45
CA TRP A 162 8.43 7.60 22.81
C TRP A 162 9.80 8.15 22.42
N PHE A 163 9.85 9.44 22.06
CA PHE A 163 11.07 10.15 21.69
C PHE A 163 11.84 10.72 22.90
N GLN A 164 11.37 10.51 24.13
CA GLN A 164 11.97 11.09 25.34
C GLN A 164 12.72 10.01 26.12
N LYS A 165 14.01 10.23 26.40
CA LYS A 165 14.83 9.26 27.17
C LYS A 165 14.32 9.00 28.60
N PHE A 166 13.54 9.92 29.16
CA PHE A 166 12.98 9.80 30.50
C PHE A 166 11.48 9.49 30.41
N HIS A 167 10.94 8.86 31.45
CA HIS A 167 9.50 8.68 31.61
C HIS A 167 9.14 8.61 33.08
N LEU A 168 7.88 8.92 33.39
CA LEU A 168 7.32 8.74 34.73
C LEU A 168 6.60 7.39 34.81
N PRO A 169 6.34 6.85 36.01
CA PRO A 169 5.49 5.69 36.16
C PRO A 169 4.12 5.91 35.51
N GLY A 170 3.68 4.96 34.67
CA GLY A 170 2.40 5.05 33.96
C GLY A 170 2.42 5.88 32.67
N THR A 171 3.58 6.32 32.18
CA THR A 171 3.71 6.92 30.85
C THR A 171 3.27 5.94 29.76
N GLN A 172 2.43 6.41 28.85
CA GLN A 172 2.04 5.71 27.62
C GLN A 172 2.96 6.13 26.47
N PHE A 173 3.33 5.20 25.60
CA PHE A 173 4.29 5.42 24.51
C PHE A 173 3.67 5.31 23.11
N ASP A 174 2.56 4.61 22.98
CA ASP A 174 1.78 4.43 21.75
C ASP A 174 0.29 4.39 22.07
N TYR A 175 -0.57 4.64 21.09
CA TYR A 175 -2.01 4.64 21.31
C TYR A 175 -2.53 3.24 21.68
N GLY A 176 -2.03 2.19 21.03
CA GLY A 176 -2.39 0.79 21.27
C GLY A 176 -1.89 0.19 22.59
N LYS A 177 -0.98 0.87 23.30
CA LYS A 177 -0.35 0.43 24.57
C LYS A 177 0.46 -0.87 24.42
N HIS A 178 1.07 -1.07 23.27
CA HIS A 178 1.97 -2.16 22.97
C HIS A 178 3.43 -1.84 23.31
N ILE A 179 3.80 -0.55 23.27
CA ILE A 179 5.16 -0.08 23.57
C ILE A 179 5.26 0.26 25.05
N THR A 180 6.33 -0.23 25.68
CA THR A 180 6.55 -0.16 27.13
C THR A 180 7.68 0.77 27.54
N GLN A 181 8.50 1.24 26.59
CA GLN A 181 9.61 2.15 26.87
C GLN A 181 9.96 3.04 25.67
N PRO A 182 10.69 4.16 25.88
CA PRO A 182 11.16 5.02 24.80
C PRO A 182 12.02 4.27 23.77
N PHE A 183 11.88 4.65 22.50
CA PHE A 183 12.65 4.10 21.36
C PHE A 183 12.52 2.58 21.15
N GLU A 184 11.54 1.93 21.78
CA GLU A 184 11.19 0.53 21.51
C GLU A 184 10.50 0.40 20.16
N LEU A 185 10.87 -0.62 19.39
CA LEU A 185 10.28 -0.94 18.10
C LEU A 185 9.50 -2.24 18.25
N LEU A 186 8.24 -2.25 17.83
CA LEU A 186 7.44 -3.45 17.77
C LEU A 186 7.87 -4.31 16.58
N LYS A 187 7.53 -5.59 16.61
CA LYS A 187 7.77 -6.52 15.50
C LYS A 187 7.16 -5.96 14.21
N GLY A 188 7.91 -5.97 13.11
CA GLY A 188 7.44 -5.40 11.85
C GLY A 188 7.66 -3.90 11.70
N GLY A 189 7.84 -3.16 12.80
CA GLY A 189 8.22 -1.75 12.77
C GLY A 189 9.70 -1.50 12.47
N TYR A 190 10.02 -0.27 12.14
CA TYR A 190 11.39 0.24 12.01
C TYR A 190 11.47 1.72 12.40
N ILE A 191 12.67 2.30 12.42
CA ILE A 191 12.83 3.75 12.48
C ILE A 191 14.09 4.20 11.75
N GLY A 192 14.03 5.36 11.09
CA GLY A 192 15.20 6.01 10.51
C GLY A 192 16.18 6.50 11.58
N VAL A 193 17.45 6.16 11.46
CA VAL A 193 18.54 6.63 12.35
C VAL A 193 19.75 7.15 11.58
N TYR A 194 20.39 8.18 12.10
CA TYR A 194 21.70 8.65 11.65
C TYR A 194 22.67 8.63 12.84
N ASP A 195 23.69 7.79 12.75
CA ASP A 195 24.75 7.72 13.76
C ASP A 195 25.82 8.77 13.43
N ILE A 196 25.93 9.80 14.29
CA ILE A 196 26.85 10.93 14.12
C ILE A 196 28.32 10.48 14.25
N GLU A 197 28.61 9.48 15.09
CA GLU A 197 29.98 8.99 15.31
C GLU A 197 30.52 8.30 14.05
N SER A 198 29.69 7.46 13.43
CA SER A 198 30.06 6.73 12.21
C SER A 198 30.01 7.59 10.94
N GLY A 199 29.16 8.63 10.92
CA GLY A 199 28.90 9.43 9.72
C GLY A 199 28.38 8.61 8.53
N SER A 200 27.83 7.42 8.77
CA SER A 200 27.51 6.42 7.73
C SER A 200 26.24 6.71 6.93
N GLY A 201 25.60 7.86 7.14
CA GLY A 201 24.33 8.23 6.52
C GLY A 201 23.13 7.68 7.29
N TRP A 202 21.93 7.96 6.75
CA TRP A 202 20.67 7.44 7.28
C TRP A 202 20.56 5.93 7.08
N GLN A 203 20.19 5.22 8.14
CA GLN A 203 19.94 3.78 8.15
C GLN A 203 18.58 3.49 8.77
N GLN A 204 18.05 2.29 8.56
CA GLN A 204 16.87 1.81 9.31
C GLN A 204 17.35 0.95 10.45
N LYS A 205 16.80 1.22 11.63
CA LYS A 205 16.90 0.38 12.81
C LYS A 205 15.64 -0.47 12.90
N TYR A 206 15.82 -1.75 13.22
CA TYR A 206 14.75 -2.73 13.41
C TYR A 206 14.79 -3.29 14.84
N PRO A 207 13.71 -3.94 15.30
CA PRO A 207 13.76 -4.76 16.52
C PRO A 207 14.86 -5.82 16.44
N ALA A 208 15.47 -6.15 17.58
CA ALA A 208 16.63 -7.06 17.62
C ALA A 208 16.33 -8.49 17.14
N ASP A 209 15.08 -8.94 17.30
CA ASP A 209 14.59 -10.26 16.90
C ASP A 209 13.93 -10.27 15.50
N GLN A 210 13.93 -9.13 14.80
CA GLN A 210 13.35 -9.02 13.46
C GLN A 210 14.17 -9.82 12.44
N VAL A 211 13.52 -10.78 11.78
CA VAL A 211 14.13 -11.53 10.67
C VAL A 211 14.19 -10.63 9.44
N LEU A 212 15.39 -10.12 9.14
CA LEU A 212 15.62 -9.28 7.97
C LEU A 212 15.51 -10.08 6.67
N LYS A 213 14.67 -9.61 5.74
CA LYS A 213 14.48 -10.20 4.41
C LYS A 213 15.15 -9.34 3.35
N TYR A 214 15.52 -9.94 2.21
CA TYR A 214 16.15 -9.19 1.11
C TYR A 214 15.24 -8.08 0.57
N SER A 215 13.91 -8.28 0.60
CA SER A 215 12.92 -7.26 0.26
C SER A 215 12.98 -6.01 1.14
N MET A 216 13.55 -6.10 2.34
CA MET A 216 13.72 -4.97 3.25
C MET A 216 14.92 -4.09 2.86
N ARG A 217 15.77 -4.49 1.90
CA ARG A 217 16.84 -3.62 1.40
C ARG A 217 16.26 -2.49 0.53
N ALA A 218 16.85 -1.30 0.65
CA ALA A 218 16.50 -0.18 -0.21
C ALA A 218 16.79 -0.55 -1.68
N HIS A 219 15.77 -0.52 -2.53
CA HIS A 219 15.94 -0.72 -3.96
C HIS A 219 16.53 0.54 -4.61
N ILE A 220 17.34 0.35 -5.66
CA ILE A 220 17.94 1.44 -6.44
C ILE A 220 16.83 2.36 -6.96
N GLY A 221 16.95 3.67 -6.72
CA GLY A 221 15.99 4.68 -7.16
C GLY A 221 14.83 4.95 -6.19
N SER A 222 14.64 4.13 -5.14
CA SER A 222 13.67 4.38 -4.06
C SER A 222 14.08 5.58 -3.19
N ARG A 223 13.14 6.24 -2.50
CA ARG A 223 13.41 7.29 -1.50
C ARG A 223 14.42 6.81 -0.45
N ARG A 224 14.35 5.52 -0.07
CA ARG A 224 15.27 4.87 0.88
C ARG A 224 16.72 4.81 0.37
N GLU A 225 16.92 4.64 -0.93
CA GLU A 225 18.25 4.75 -1.55
C GLU A 225 18.66 6.22 -1.71
N ARG A 226 17.74 7.09 -2.14
CA ARG A 226 18.00 8.54 -2.27
C ARG A 226 18.36 9.25 -0.97
N ARG A 227 17.84 8.82 0.19
CA ARG A 227 18.24 9.32 1.52
C ARG A 227 19.69 8.92 1.90
N LYS A 228 20.28 7.94 1.21
CA LYS A 228 21.70 7.54 1.32
C LYS A 228 22.58 8.16 0.24
N THR A 229 21.98 8.81 -0.76
CA THR A 229 22.66 9.34 -1.94
C THR A 229 22.60 10.87 -1.91
N PRO A 230 23.74 11.60 -1.97
CA PRO A 230 23.75 13.06 -1.98
C PRO A 230 22.79 13.64 -3.04
N LYS A 231 22.11 14.74 -2.73
CA LYS A 231 21.09 15.35 -3.62
C LYS A 231 21.64 15.67 -5.02
N SER A 232 22.94 15.96 -5.14
CA SER A 232 23.65 16.17 -6.41
C SER A 232 23.79 14.92 -7.29
N GLN A 233 23.64 13.73 -6.70
CA GLN A 233 23.75 12.43 -7.35
C GLN A 233 22.37 11.81 -7.66
N TRP A 234 21.28 12.52 -7.35
CA TRP A 234 19.94 12.07 -7.68
C TRP A 234 19.73 12.10 -9.20
N LEU A 235 19.37 10.97 -9.79
CA LEU A 235 18.91 10.91 -11.17
C LEU A 235 17.50 11.50 -11.27
N LYS A 236 17.30 12.42 -12.22
CA LYS A 236 15.97 12.98 -12.51
C LYS A 236 15.09 11.87 -13.09
N SER A 237 13.92 11.67 -12.49
CA SER A 237 12.89 10.78 -13.02
C SER A 237 11.93 11.60 -13.89
N SER A 238 11.55 11.07 -15.05
CA SER A 238 10.46 11.60 -15.85
C SER A 238 9.14 10.98 -15.38
N ALA A 239 8.10 11.79 -15.19
CA ALA A 239 6.75 11.30 -15.02
C ALA A 239 6.29 10.68 -16.35
N ASN A 240 6.55 9.39 -16.56
CA ASN A 240 5.77 8.67 -17.54
C ASN A 240 4.36 8.60 -16.97
N VAL A 241 3.48 9.42 -17.54
CA VAL A 241 2.04 9.36 -17.33
C VAL A 241 1.62 7.94 -17.70
N VAL A 242 1.34 7.11 -16.70
CA VAL A 242 0.57 5.89 -16.92
C VAL A 242 -0.84 6.38 -17.26
N SER A 243 -1.13 6.50 -18.56
CA SER A 243 -2.47 6.76 -19.04
C SER A 243 -3.32 5.53 -18.75
N SER A 244 -4.19 5.59 -17.74
CA SER A 244 -5.20 4.55 -17.53
C SER A 244 -6.15 4.48 -18.74
N PRO A 245 -6.32 3.33 -19.41
CA PRO A 245 -7.34 3.17 -20.43
C PRO A 245 -8.74 3.27 -19.78
N LYS A 246 -9.66 3.99 -20.43
CA LYS A 246 -11.07 4.12 -20.02
C LYS A 246 -11.76 2.75 -20.13
N LEU A 247 -11.96 2.04 -19.02
CA LEU A 247 -12.81 0.84 -18.98
C LEU A 247 -14.28 1.23 -18.79
N LYS A 248 -15.13 0.88 -19.75
CA LYS A 248 -16.60 0.98 -19.65
C LYS A 248 -17.12 -0.27 -18.92
N TYR A 249 -17.62 -0.11 -17.70
CA TYR A 249 -18.29 -1.18 -16.96
C TYR A 249 -19.76 -1.30 -17.37
N VAL A 250 -20.17 -2.50 -17.80
CA VAL A 250 -21.59 -2.88 -17.96
C VAL A 250 -21.97 -3.70 -16.73
N ARG A 251 -22.86 -3.18 -15.89
CA ARG A 251 -23.49 -3.92 -14.78
C ARG A 251 -24.53 -4.90 -15.36
N ALA A 252 -24.42 -6.18 -15.00
CA ALA A 252 -25.56 -7.11 -15.02
C ALA A 252 -25.81 -7.63 -13.60
N ILE A 253 -27.08 -7.83 -13.27
CA ILE A 253 -27.64 -8.11 -11.94
C ILE A 253 -28.02 -9.61 -11.87
N MET A 254 -28.00 -10.19 -10.65
CA MET A 254 -28.66 -11.44 -10.17
C MET A 254 -27.78 -12.70 -10.18
N GLY A 255 -27.82 -13.61 -9.20
CA GLY A 255 -28.64 -13.76 -7.99
C GLY A 255 -28.07 -14.87 -7.08
N ASP A 256 -28.58 -14.98 -5.86
CA ASP A 256 -28.27 -16.04 -4.89
C ASP A 256 -28.71 -17.42 -5.41
N GLU A 257 -27.83 -18.43 -5.32
CA GLU A 257 -28.12 -19.79 -4.84
C GLU A 257 -26.85 -20.67 -4.86
N GLY A 258 -26.66 -21.46 -3.80
CA GLY A 258 -25.45 -22.23 -3.54
C GLY A 258 -25.22 -23.41 -4.49
N GLY A 259 -23.98 -23.53 -4.96
CA GLY A 259 -23.45 -24.70 -5.64
C GLY A 259 -22.06 -24.38 -6.22
N PHE A 260 -20.99 -24.82 -5.58
CA PHE A 260 -19.65 -24.62 -6.15
C PHE A 260 -19.39 -25.67 -7.23
N LYS A 261 -18.98 -25.26 -8.43
CA LYS A 261 -18.51 -26.17 -9.49
C LYS A 261 -17.01 -26.02 -9.71
N PRO A 262 -16.27 -27.12 -9.90
CA PRO A 262 -14.85 -27.05 -10.21
C PRO A 262 -14.64 -26.55 -11.64
N ILE A 263 -13.96 -25.43 -11.77
CA ILE A 263 -13.52 -24.83 -13.04
C ILE A 263 -12.01 -24.99 -13.14
N THR A 264 -11.54 -25.53 -14.26
CA THR A 264 -10.12 -25.76 -14.52
C THR A 264 -9.60 -24.70 -15.47
N PHE A 265 -8.52 -24.04 -15.07
CA PHE A 265 -7.84 -23.04 -15.86
C PHE A 265 -6.53 -23.63 -16.35
N ILE A 266 -6.30 -23.50 -17.65
CA ILE A 266 -5.08 -23.94 -18.31
C ILE A 266 -4.37 -22.68 -18.82
N VAL A 267 -3.17 -22.46 -18.31
CA VAL A 267 -2.36 -21.28 -18.58
C VAL A 267 -1.04 -21.74 -19.19
N LYS A 268 -0.63 -21.09 -20.27
CA LYS A 268 0.69 -21.30 -20.85
C LYS A 268 1.38 -19.97 -21.12
N PHE A 269 2.60 -19.87 -20.62
CA PHE A 269 3.53 -18.77 -20.88
C PHE A 269 4.55 -19.23 -21.91
N PHE A 270 4.80 -18.39 -22.92
CA PHE A 270 5.83 -18.60 -23.92
C PHE A 270 6.88 -17.48 -23.77
N ASP A 271 8.13 -17.88 -23.52
CA ASP A 271 9.32 -17.01 -23.44
C ASP A 271 9.13 -15.77 -22.55
N GLY A 272 8.95 -15.97 -21.24
CA GLY A 272 8.72 -14.89 -20.29
C GLY A 272 8.35 -15.34 -18.88
N ARG A 273 8.45 -14.40 -17.92
CA ARG A 273 8.04 -14.59 -16.52
C ARG A 273 6.81 -13.76 -16.20
N GLY A 274 5.69 -14.40 -15.89
CA GLY A 274 4.42 -13.71 -15.64
C GLY A 274 3.63 -14.28 -14.47
N GLY A 275 2.60 -13.54 -14.07
CA GLY A 275 1.62 -13.95 -13.06
C GLY A 275 0.22 -14.01 -13.66
N ILE A 276 -0.69 -14.84 -13.13
CA ILE A 276 -2.14 -14.73 -13.36
C ILE A 276 -2.86 -14.93 -12.03
N CYS A 277 -3.83 -14.07 -11.73
CA CYS A 277 -4.70 -14.18 -10.57
C CYS A 277 -6.15 -14.43 -11.02
N PHE A 278 -6.96 -15.02 -10.15
CA PHE A 278 -8.37 -15.36 -10.44
C PHE A 278 -9.23 -14.81 -9.32
N PHE A 279 -10.36 -14.19 -9.65
CA PHE A 279 -11.25 -13.52 -8.70
C PHE A 279 -12.71 -13.95 -8.96
N ASP A 280 -13.51 -14.04 -7.91
CA ASP A 280 -14.96 -14.28 -7.99
C ASP A 280 -15.71 -12.94 -7.90
N PHE A 281 -16.84 -12.83 -8.59
CA PHE A 281 -17.67 -11.62 -8.68
C PHE A 281 -18.47 -11.34 -7.38
N GLN A 282 -18.57 -12.29 -6.45
CA GLN A 282 -19.42 -12.16 -5.25
C GLN A 282 -18.87 -11.30 -4.08
N GLY A 283 -17.90 -10.41 -4.31
CA GLY A 283 -17.56 -9.36 -3.33
C GLY A 283 -16.84 -9.83 -2.05
N SER A 284 -16.64 -11.12 -1.86
CA SER A 284 -15.51 -11.60 -1.07
C SER A 284 -14.30 -11.71 -2.00
N MET A 285 -13.26 -10.91 -1.79
CA MET A 285 -11.92 -11.22 -2.29
C MET A 285 -11.42 -12.49 -1.59
N GLY A 286 -12.04 -13.63 -1.88
CA GLY A 286 -11.53 -14.93 -1.48
C GLY A 286 -10.18 -15.08 -2.15
N SER A 287 -9.11 -15.09 -1.35
CA SER A 287 -7.70 -15.30 -1.72
C SER A 287 -7.50 -15.63 -3.20
N GLY A 288 -7.31 -14.60 -4.03
CA GLY A 288 -7.04 -14.82 -5.45
C GLY A 288 -5.87 -15.79 -5.57
N ARG A 289 -6.07 -16.93 -6.23
CA ARG A 289 -4.96 -17.87 -6.47
C ARG A 289 -4.10 -17.28 -7.58
N CYS A 290 -3.04 -16.59 -7.18
CA CYS A 290 -2.06 -16.09 -8.12
C CYS A 290 -1.05 -17.20 -8.44
N ILE A 291 -0.79 -17.44 -9.71
CA ILE A 291 0.24 -18.35 -10.18
C ILE A 291 1.31 -17.52 -10.86
N ASN A 292 2.55 -17.70 -10.42
CA ASN A 292 3.72 -17.19 -11.12
C ASN A 292 4.35 -18.34 -11.90
N SER A 293 4.80 -18.08 -13.13
CA SER A 293 5.49 -19.09 -13.95
C SER A 293 6.70 -18.51 -14.63
N ASP A 294 7.75 -19.34 -14.69
CA ASP A 294 8.92 -19.15 -15.54
C ASP A 294 8.86 -20.21 -16.66
N ASP A 295 8.87 -19.76 -17.92
CA ASP A 295 9.15 -20.48 -19.18
C ASP A 295 8.52 -21.87 -19.47
N GLY A 296 7.61 -21.89 -20.46
CA GLY A 296 7.34 -23.05 -21.34
C GLY A 296 6.34 -24.09 -20.84
N ASP A 297 6.20 -24.25 -19.53
CA ASP A 297 5.31 -25.25 -18.94
C ASP A 297 3.84 -24.80 -18.93
N THR A 298 2.96 -25.75 -19.28
CA THR A 298 1.51 -25.55 -19.17
C THR A 298 1.09 -25.79 -17.73
N GLN A 299 0.61 -24.76 -17.05
CA GLN A 299 0.05 -24.88 -15.72
C GLN A 299 -1.46 -25.08 -15.79
N SER A 300 -1.95 -26.07 -15.07
CA SER A 300 -3.37 -26.35 -14.91
C SER A 300 -3.73 -26.34 -13.44
N PHE A 301 -4.80 -25.65 -13.08
CA PHE A 301 -5.30 -25.65 -11.72
C PHE A 301 -6.82 -25.51 -11.70
N THR A 302 -7.44 -26.10 -10.69
CA THR A 302 -8.89 -26.12 -10.54
C THR A 302 -9.31 -25.27 -9.36
N VAL A 303 -10.30 -24.42 -9.56
CA VAL A 303 -10.91 -23.59 -8.51
C VAL A 303 -12.41 -23.87 -8.51
N ASN A 304 -12.97 -24.01 -7.30
CA ASN A 304 -14.39 -24.12 -7.10
C ASN A 304 -15.03 -22.71 -7.22
N GLN A 305 -15.86 -22.51 -8.23
CA GLN A 305 -16.52 -21.24 -8.54
C GLN A 305 -18.03 -21.33 -8.26
N VAL A 306 -18.65 -20.23 -7.84
CA VAL A 306 -20.11 -20.17 -7.68
C VAL A 306 -20.81 -20.19 -9.05
N LEU A 307 -22.05 -20.68 -9.09
CA LEU A 307 -22.88 -20.63 -10.29
C LEU A 307 -23.14 -19.19 -10.73
N GLY A 308 -23.28 -18.98 -12.04
CA GLY A 308 -23.55 -17.67 -12.62
C GLY A 308 -22.39 -17.12 -13.44
N ASP A 309 -22.45 -15.81 -13.72
CA ASP A 309 -21.48 -15.11 -14.55
C ASP A 309 -20.20 -14.81 -13.77
N GLN A 310 -19.08 -15.29 -14.31
CA GLN A 310 -17.77 -15.17 -13.69
C GLN A 310 -16.85 -14.28 -14.51
N SER A 311 -15.97 -13.53 -13.83
CA SER A 311 -14.96 -12.67 -14.46
C SER A 311 -13.55 -13.15 -14.11
N ILE A 312 -12.68 -13.25 -15.11
CA ILE A 312 -11.26 -13.54 -14.89
C ILE A 312 -10.52 -12.24 -15.07
N VAL A 313 -9.55 -11.94 -14.19
CA VAL A 313 -8.67 -10.79 -14.36
C VAL A 313 -7.25 -11.30 -14.46
N VAL A 314 -6.73 -11.32 -15.68
CA VAL A 314 -5.35 -11.70 -15.94
C VAL A 314 -4.46 -10.47 -15.77
N THR A 315 -3.39 -10.57 -14.98
CA THR A 315 -2.41 -9.47 -14.81
C THR A 315 -1.01 -10.05 -14.79
N GLY A 316 -0.15 -9.65 -15.73
CA GLY A 316 1.20 -10.16 -15.84
C GLY A 316 2.11 -9.26 -16.67
N ASN A 317 3.42 -9.46 -16.51
CA ASN A 317 4.45 -8.83 -17.33
C ASN A 317 5.04 -9.93 -18.23
N ALA A 318 5.18 -9.69 -19.53
CA ALA A 318 5.83 -10.62 -20.45
C ALA A 318 7.04 -9.91 -21.08
N PRO A 319 8.16 -9.74 -20.34
CA PRO A 319 9.32 -9.04 -20.88
C PRO A 319 9.85 -9.77 -22.11
N ASN A 320 10.19 -9.01 -23.16
CA ASN A 320 10.74 -9.47 -24.45
C ASN A 320 9.76 -10.02 -25.50
N GLY A 321 8.45 -9.69 -25.41
CA GLY A 321 7.48 -10.07 -26.45
C GLY A 321 6.94 -11.50 -26.30
N GLY A 322 6.99 -12.05 -25.08
CA GLY A 322 6.44 -13.35 -24.73
C GLY A 322 4.93 -13.45 -24.96
N LYS A 323 4.44 -14.65 -25.28
CA LYS A 323 3.01 -14.90 -25.57
C LYS A 323 2.34 -15.58 -24.38
N ILE A 324 1.07 -15.27 -24.14
CA ILE A 324 0.29 -15.91 -23.07
C ILE A 324 -1.02 -16.43 -23.64
N THR A 325 -1.37 -17.66 -23.28
CA THR A 325 -2.68 -18.24 -23.61
C THR A 325 -3.36 -18.71 -22.34
N VAL A 326 -4.65 -18.38 -22.22
CA VAL A 326 -5.51 -18.81 -21.13
C VAL A 326 -6.70 -19.55 -21.72
N GLU A 327 -6.98 -20.73 -21.19
CA GLU A 327 -8.16 -21.52 -21.52
C GLU A 327 -8.90 -21.91 -20.24
N VAL A 328 -10.22 -21.79 -20.25
CA VAL A 328 -11.09 -22.04 -19.10
C VAL A 328 -11.98 -23.22 -19.46
N ARG A 329 -11.99 -24.24 -18.61
CA ARG A 329 -12.77 -25.45 -18.81
C ARG A 329 -13.67 -25.77 -17.63
N ASP A 330 -14.83 -26.36 -17.91
CA ASP A 330 -15.68 -26.96 -16.87
C ASP A 330 -15.10 -28.29 -16.35
N ALA A 331 -15.81 -28.88 -15.39
CA ALA A 331 -15.47 -30.19 -14.79
C ALA A 331 -15.44 -31.35 -15.80
N HIS A 332 -16.10 -31.20 -16.95
CA HIS A 332 -16.16 -32.20 -18.03
C HIS A 332 -15.10 -31.94 -19.11
N GLY A 333 -14.28 -30.90 -18.95
CA GLY A 333 -13.24 -30.53 -19.90
C GLY A 333 -13.73 -29.69 -21.09
N THR A 334 -14.99 -29.25 -21.07
CA THR A 334 -15.59 -28.36 -22.07
C THR A 334 -14.98 -26.97 -21.95
N VAL A 335 -14.50 -26.39 -23.05
CA VAL A 335 -13.94 -25.03 -23.05
C VAL A 335 -15.08 -24.02 -22.92
N LEU A 336 -15.10 -23.29 -21.80
CA LEU A 336 -16.05 -22.21 -21.53
C LEU A 336 -15.56 -20.88 -22.14
N SER A 337 -14.24 -20.67 -22.17
CA SER A 337 -13.64 -19.42 -22.64
C SER A 337 -12.14 -19.58 -22.95
N SER A 338 -11.60 -18.71 -23.82
CA SER A 338 -10.16 -18.64 -24.12
C SER A 338 -9.70 -17.20 -24.47
N ALA A 339 -8.41 -16.93 -24.28
CA ALA A 339 -7.71 -15.67 -24.60
C ALA A 339 -6.24 -15.93 -25.04
N ASN A 340 -5.67 -15.04 -25.86
CA ASN A 340 -4.30 -15.16 -26.39
C ASN A 340 -3.54 -13.82 -26.42
N ASP A 341 -2.24 -13.86 -26.75
CA ASP A 341 -1.33 -12.71 -26.87
C ASP A 341 -1.94 -11.49 -27.56
N ASN A 342 -2.63 -11.67 -28.69
CA ASN A 342 -3.23 -10.58 -29.47
C ASN A 342 -4.46 -9.93 -28.81
N THR A 343 -4.96 -10.51 -27.71
CA THR A 343 -6.03 -9.93 -26.88
C THR A 343 -5.49 -9.08 -25.73
N PHE A 344 -4.16 -9.02 -25.55
CA PHE A 344 -3.48 -8.25 -24.50
C PHE A 344 -2.68 -7.09 -25.13
N ASP A 345 -2.83 -5.85 -24.64
CA ASP A 345 -2.26 -4.66 -25.28
C ASP A 345 -0.78 -4.41 -24.87
N GLN A 346 0.13 -4.31 -25.82
CA GLN A 346 1.53 -3.85 -25.66
C GLN A 346 2.40 -4.49 -24.54
N ASN A 347 2.53 -5.82 -24.50
CA ASN A 347 3.45 -6.58 -23.60
C ASN A 347 3.21 -6.39 -22.08
N ILE A 348 2.15 -5.65 -21.72
CA ILE A 348 1.55 -5.61 -20.39
C ILE A 348 0.21 -6.28 -20.56
N ILE A 349 -0.09 -7.30 -19.74
CA ILE A 349 -1.44 -7.84 -19.74
C ILE A 349 -2.33 -6.85 -19.00
N ASP A 350 -2.87 -5.87 -19.74
CA ASP A 350 -3.98 -5.06 -19.28
C ASP A 350 -5.16 -6.01 -19.02
N SER A 351 -5.72 -5.93 -17.82
CA SER A 351 -6.79 -6.79 -17.31
C SER A 351 -7.82 -7.14 -18.39
N PHE A 352 -7.85 -8.41 -18.83
CA PHE A 352 -8.88 -8.88 -19.74
C PHE A 352 -10.01 -9.53 -18.94
N ILE A 353 -11.17 -8.86 -18.87
CA ILE A 353 -12.40 -9.37 -18.27
C ILE A 353 -13.17 -10.15 -19.33
N LYS A 354 -13.34 -11.46 -19.15
CA LYS A 354 -14.24 -12.26 -19.99
C LYS A 354 -15.24 -13.02 -19.14
N SER A 355 -16.51 -12.69 -19.36
CA SER A 355 -17.64 -13.37 -18.75
C SER A 355 -17.75 -14.80 -19.27
N TYR A 356 -17.92 -15.75 -18.37
CA TYR A 356 -18.37 -17.10 -18.70
C TYR A 356 -19.43 -17.51 -17.69
N THR A 357 -20.42 -18.28 -18.15
CA THR A 357 -21.51 -18.74 -17.29
C THR A 357 -21.21 -20.16 -16.83
N VAL A 358 -21.19 -20.36 -15.52
CA VAL A 358 -21.11 -21.69 -14.92
C VAL A 358 -22.54 -22.22 -14.78
N SER A 359 -22.95 -23.09 -15.71
CA SER A 359 -24.23 -23.81 -15.70
C SER A 359 -24.14 -25.10 -14.92
#